data_AF-A0AAE3V6U3-F1
#
_entry.id   AF-A0AAE3V6U3-F1
#
_cell.length_a   1.000
_cell.length_b   1.000
_cell.length_c   1.000
_cell.angle_alpha   90.00
_cell.angle_beta   90.00
_cell.angle_gamma   90.00
#
_symmetry.space_group_name_H-M   'P 1'
#
loop_
_entity.id
_entity.type
_entity.pdbx_description
1 polymer ?
#
loop_
_entity_poly.entity_id
_entity_poly.type
_entity_poly.pdbx_seq_one_letter_code
_entity_poly.pdbx_strand_id
1 'polypeptide(L)'
;MIAPVLAYATHLLAGAIVFAGFFFVYLKLTPYDEFKLIREGNTAAALSLAGALLGFVLTIASSIQHSDGLVPFLFWAVMASVVQLVVFLVLTRLMPDYRVQIEHNNTAAGGLFGVSALAVGIINAACLS
;
A
#
# COMPACT_ATOMS: atom_id res chain seq x y z
N MET A 1 5.59 15.61 -30.01
CA MET A 1 6.32 15.42 -28.73
C MET A 1 5.54 15.87 -27.48
N ILE A 2 4.57 16.79 -27.57
CA ILE A 2 3.82 17.29 -26.40
C ILE A 2 2.84 16.24 -25.83
N ALA A 3 2.14 15.49 -26.69
CA ALA A 3 1.15 14.48 -26.28
C ALA A 3 1.69 13.37 -25.35
N PRO A 4 2.83 12.71 -25.62
CA PRO A 4 3.36 11.67 -24.72
C PRO A 4 3.87 12.23 -23.39
N VAL A 5 4.44 13.46 -23.39
CA VAL A 5 4.88 14.13 -22.16
C VAL A 5 3.68 14.46 -21.26
N LEU A 6 2.58 14.93 -21.87
CA LEU A 6 1.35 15.21 -21.14
C LEU A 6 0.76 13.93 -20.55
N ALA A 7 0.69 12.84 -21.32
CA ALA A 7 0.21 11.55 -20.83
C ALA A 7 1.07 11.00 -19.68
N TYR A 8 2.40 11.11 -19.79
CA TYR A 8 3.30 10.74 -18.70
C TYR A 8 3.03 11.56 -17.42
N ALA A 9 2.96 12.90 -17.56
CA ALA A 9 2.74 13.78 -16.42
C ALA A 9 1.38 13.52 -15.74
N THR A 10 0.32 13.25 -16.52
CA THR A 10 -1.01 12.97 -15.96
C THR A 10 -1.04 11.66 -15.18
N HIS A 11 -0.42 10.58 -15.69
CA HIS A 11 -0.39 9.31 -14.97
C HIS A 11 0.52 9.38 -13.73
N LEU A 12 1.65 10.08 -13.82
CA LEU A 12 2.53 10.30 -12.68
C LEU A 12 1.83 11.07 -11.56
N LEU A 13 1.17 12.18 -11.89
CA LEU A 13 0.42 13.00 -10.92
C LEU A 13 -0.76 12.23 -10.34
N ALA A 14 -1.55 11.55 -11.18
CA ALA A 14 -2.69 10.78 -10.72
C ALA A 14 -2.27 9.61 -9.82
N GLY A 15 -1.20 8.88 -10.18
CA GLY A 15 -0.61 7.84 -9.36
C GLY A 15 -0.08 8.36 -8.03
N ALA A 16 0.61 9.50 -8.02
CA ALA A 16 1.08 10.15 -6.78
C ALA A 16 -0.09 10.56 -5.86
N ILE A 17 -1.17 11.09 -6.42
CA ILE A 17 -2.38 11.46 -5.68
C ILE A 17 -3.03 10.24 -5.06
N VAL A 18 -3.21 9.15 -5.83
CA VAL A 18 -3.82 7.93 -5.30
C VAL A 18 -2.92 7.27 -4.25
N PHE A 19 -1.61 7.25 -4.47
CA PHE A 19 -0.63 6.77 -3.49
C PHE A 19 -0.70 7.56 -2.18
N ALA A 20 -0.70 8.89 -2.25
CA ALA A 20 -0.81 9.75 -1.07
C ALA A 20 -2.16 9.55 -0.36
N GLY A 21 -3.24 9.37 -1.12
CA GLY A 21 -4.57 9.06 -0.59
C GLY A 21 -4.60 7.74 0.17
N PHE A 22 -4.09 6.66 -0.45
CA PHE A 22 -3.95 5.36 0.21
C PHE A 22 -3.09 5.46 1.46
N PHE A 23 -1.94 6.11 1.38
CA PHE A 23 -1.04 6.31 2.52
C PHE A 23 -1.76 6.98 3.69
N PHE A 24 -2.49 8.07 3.44
CA PHE A 24 -3.23 8.77 4.49
C PHE A 24 -4.37 7.96 5.09
N VAL A 25 -5.11 7.20 4.26
CA VAL A 25 -6.16 6.30 4.74
C VAL A 25 -5.56 5.16 5.56
N TYR A 26 -4.44 4.60 5.13
CA TYR A 26 -3.74 3.51 5.82
C TYR A 26 -3.29 3.96 7.21
N LEU A 27 -2.63 5.13 7.32
CA LEU A 27 -2.19 5.71 8.59
C LEU A 27 -3.35 6.03 9.56
N LYS A 28 -4.55 6.32 9.04
CA LYS A 28 -5.75 6.55 9.86
C LYS A 28 -6.41 5.26 10.32
N LEU A 29 -6.27 4.20 9.52
CA LEU A 29 -6.86 2.90 9.82
C LEU A 29 -6.00 2.12 10.83
N THR A 30 -4.70 2.34 10.82
CA THR A 30 -3.78 1.75 11.80
C THR A 30 -4.05 2.31 13.20
N PRO A 31 -4.20 1.44 14.22
CA PRO A 31 -4.59 1.86 15.57
C PRO A 31 -3.44 2.45 16.40
N TYR A 32 -2.28 2.68 15.78
CA TYR A 32 -1.07 3.18 16.43
C TYR A 32 -0.37 4.18 15.53
N ASP A 33 0.44 5.04 16.14
CA ASP A 33 1.07 6.16 15.46
C ASP A 33 2.39 5.70 14.79
N GLU A 34 2.27 5.17 13.56
CA GLU A 34 3.38 4.59 12.79
C GLU A 34 4.57 5.53 12.68
N PHE A 35 4.32 6.81 12.39
CA PHE A 35 5.38 7.80 12.28
C PHE A 35 6.12 8.02 13.59
N LYS A 36 5.40 8.01 14.71
CA LYS A 36 6.02 8.15 16.03
C LYS A 36 6.90 6.94 16.33
N LEU A 37 6.38 5.73 16.14
CA LEU A 37 7.12 4.49 16.38
C LEU A 37 8.36 4.39 15.48
N ILE A 38 8.24 4.72 14.20
CA ILE A 38 9.38 4.72 13.26
C ILE A 38 10.45 5.74 13.69
N ARG A 39 10.04 6.93 14.15
CA ARG A 39 10.98 7.94 14.69
C ARG A 39 11.66 7.50 15.99
N GLU A 40 11.00 6.67 16.78
CA GLU A 40 11.55 6.03 17.99
C GLU A 40 12.46 4.82 17.68
N GLY A 41 12.69 4.50 16.39
CA GLY A 41 13.57 3.41 15.97
C GLY A 41 12.88 2.05 15.86
N ASN A 42 11.55 2.03 15.83
CA ASN A 42 10.77 0.80 15.68
C ASN A 42 10.82 0.29 14.24
N THR A 43 11.66 -0.72 14.03
CA THR A 43 11.85 -1.40 12.74
C THR A 43 10.65 -2.28 12.38
N ALA A 44 9.91 -2.80 13.35
CA ALA A 44 8.69 -3.58 13.08
C ALA A 44 7.60 -2.72 12.42
N ALA A 45 7.36 -1.52 12.93
CA ALA A 45 6.43 -0.55 12.34
C ALA A 45 6.88 -0.16 10.92
N ALA A 46 8.18 0.09 10.73
CA ALA A 46 8.74 0.42 9.42
C ALA A 46 8.55 -0.71 8.39
N LEU A 47 8.81 -1.96 8.77
CA LEU A 47 8.66 -3.13 7.89
C LEU A 47 7.20 -3.37 7.49
N SER A 48 6.29 -3.24 8.46
CA SER A 48 4.84 -3.39 8.23
C SER A 48 4.34 -2.35 7.22
N LEU A 49 4.64 -1.07 7.46
CA LEU A 49 4.25 0.04 6.58
C LEU A 49 4.90 -0.07 5.20
N ALA A 50 6.20 -0.37 5.14
CA ALA A 50 6.91 -0.52 3.87
C ALA A 50 6.32 -1.63 3.01
N GLY A 51 6.01 -2.78 3.58
CA GLY A 51 5.40 -3.89 2.86
C GLY A 51 4.03 -3.56 2.28
N ALA A 52 3.19 -2.87 3.06
CA ALA A 52 1.88 -2.42 2.59
C ALA A 52 1.98 -1.40 1.43
N LEU A 53 2.92 -0.45 1.52
CA LEU A 53 3.14 0.55 0.47
C LEU A 53 3.73 -0.06 -0.79
N LEU A 54 4.71 -0.96 -0.68
CA LEU A 54 5.29 -1.64 -1.84
C LEU A 54 4.25 -2.52 -2.54
N GLY A 55 3.43 -3.25 -1.78
CA GLY A 55 2.32 -4.03 -2.33
C GLY A 55 1.35 -3.15 -3.13
N PHE A 56 0.98 -1.99 -2.57
CA PHE A 56 0.08 -1.07 -3.26
C PHE A 56 0.71 -0.44 -4.51
N VAL A 57 1.97 0.01 -4.45
CA VAL A 57 2.65 0.60 -5.62
C VAL A 57 2.74 -0.38 -6.79
N LEU A 58 2.96 -1.68 -6.52
CA LEU A 58 2.97 -2.70 -7.56
C LEU A 58 1.61 -2.85 -8.25
N THR A 59 0.51 -2.76 -7.50
CA THR A 59 -0.84 -2.78 -8.09
C THR A 59 -1.12 -1.56 -8.96
N ILE A 60 -0.71 -0.36 -8.51
CA ILE A 60 -0.79 0.87 -9.31
C ILE A 60 0.04 0.72 -10.58
N ALA A 61 1.26 0.20 -10.48
CA ALA A 61 2.15 0.04 -11.63
C ALA A 61 1.51 -0.86 -12.70
N SER A 62 0.95 -2.01 -12.29
CA SER A 62 0.22 -2.90 -13.20
C SER A 62 -0.99 -2.20 -13.84
N SER A 63 -1.76 -1.45 -13.04
CA SER A 63 -2.89 -0.67 -13.55
C SER A 63 -2.49 0.37 -14.59
N ILE A 64 -1.37 1.08 -14.40
CA ILE A 64 -0.86 2.05 -15.39
C ILE A 64 -0.46 1.35 -16.70
N GLN A 65 0.13 0.16 -16.62
CA GLN A 65 0.60 -0.57 -17.80
C GLN A 65 -0.52 -1.10 -18.69
N HIS A 66 -1.70 -1.40 -18.11
CA HIS A 66 -2.80 -2.08 -18.82
C HIS A 66 -4.06 -1.21 -19.00
N SER A 67 -4.01 0.05 -18.57
CA SER A 67 -5.15 0.97 -18.72
C SER A 67 -5.02 1.83 -19.98
N ASP A 68 -6.01 1.77 -20.87
CA ASP A 68 -6.10 2.60 -22.09
C ASP A 68 -6.42 4.09 -21.81
N GLY A 69 -6.39 4.53 -20.56
CA GLY A 69 -6.63 5.92 -20.18
C GLY A 69 -6.68 6.17 -18.68
N LEU A 70 -6.82 7.45 -18.31
CA LEU A 70 -6.77 7.91 -16.93
C LEU A 70 -7.96 7.44 -16.07
N VAL A 71 -9.16 7.35 -16.66
CA VAL A 71 -10.37 6.92 -15.94
C VAL A 71 -10.32 5.43 -15.56
N PRO A 72 -10.02 4.49 -16.48
CA PRO A 72 -9.81 3.08 -16.12
C PRO A 72 -8.68 2.89 -15.10
N PHE A 73 -7.58 3.64 -15.26
CA PHE A 73 -6.48 3.64 -14.30
C PHE A 73 -6.95 4.01 -12.88
N LEU A 74 -7.65 5.13 -12.72
CA LEU A 74 -8.12 5.58 -11.41
C LEU A 74 -9.09 4.58 -10.78
N PHE A 75 -9.99 4.00 -11.58
CA PHE A 75 -10.93 2.99 -11.10
C PHE A 75 -10.19 1.78 -10.51
N TRP A 76 -9.22 1.24 -11.25
CA TRP A 76 -8.43 0.11 -10.80
C TRP A 76 -7.52 0.44 -9.62
N ALA A 77 -6.92 1.63 -9.59
CA ALA A 77 -6.09 2.07 -8.48
C ALA A 77 -6.90 2.18 -7.17
N VAL A 78 -8.15 2.68 -7.24
CA VAL A 78 -9.06 2.72 -6.09
C VAL A 78 -9.46 1.31 -5.65
N MET A 79 -9.82 0.43 -6.60
CA MET A 79 -10.13 -0.97 -6.29
C MET A 79 -8.96 -1.68 -5.63
N ALA A 80 -7.73 -1.44 -6.10
CA ALA A 80 -6.52 -1.97 -5.49
C ALA A 80 -6.29 -1.43 -4.07
N SER A 81 -6.58 -0.14 -3.81
CA SER A 81 -6.54 0.40 -2.45
C SER A 81 -7.51 -0.34 -1.53
N VAL A 82 -8.74 -0.59 -1.99
CA VAL A 82 -9.74 -1.34 -1.22
C VAL A 82 -9.25 -2.73 -0.89
N VAL A 83 -8.72 -3.48 -1.86
CA VAL A 83 -8.17 -4.82 -1.64
C VAL A 83 -7.04 -4.78 -0.60
N GLN A 84 -6.11 -3.83 -0.72
CA GLN A 84 -5.00 -3.69 0.22
C GLN A 84 -5.47 -3.40 1.65
N LEU A 85 -6.50 -2.56 1.82
CA LEU A 85 -7.10 -2.29 3.13
C LEU A 85 -7.86 -3.50 3.69
N VAL A 86 -8.55 -4.26 2.84
CA VAL A 86 -9.21 -5.51 3.26
C VAL A 86 -8.18 -6.52 3.75
N VAL A 87 -7.05 -6.67 3.06
CA VAL A 87 -5.94 -7.54 3.47
C VAL A 87 -5.41 -7.10 4.84
N PHE A 88 -5.20 -5.80 5.04
CA PHE A 88 -4.80 -5.26 6.33
C PHE A 88 -5.80 -5.64 7.45
N LEU A 89 -7.11 -5.47 7.20
CA LEU A 89 -8.16 -5.83 8.16
C LEU A 89 -8.20 -7.33 8.45
N VAL A 90 -7.99 -8.18 7.45
CA VAL A 90 -7.94 -9.64 7.63
C VAL A 90 -6.72 -10.02 8.45
N LEU A 91 -5.53 -9.51 8.13
CA LEU A 91 -4.29 -9.83 8.84
C LEU A 91 -4.35 -9.37 10.31
N THR A 92 -4.86 -8.17 10.56
CA THR A 92 -5.06 -7.65 11.92
C THR A 92 -6.10 -8.45 12.71
N ARG A 93 -7.10 -9.04 12.06
CA ARG A 93 -8.07 -9.93 12.70
C ARG A 93 -7.53 -11.32 12.99
N LEU A 94 -6.63 -11.84 12.13
CA LEU A 94 -5.95 -13.12 12.34
C LEU A 94 -4.88 -13.03 13.43
N MET A 95 -4.27 -11.86 13.62
CA MET A 95 -3.25 -11.59 14.63
C MET A 95 -3.71 -10.48 15.57
N PRO A 96 -4.63 -10.75 16.52
CA PRO A 96 -5.19 -9.71 17.41
C PRO A 96 -4.13 -9.00 18.26
N ASP A 97 -3.03 -9.68 18.60
CA ASP A 97 -1.90 -9.10 19.35
C ASP A 97 -0.93 -8.28 18.48
N TYR A 98 -1.22 -8.12 17.18
CA TYR A 98 -0.37 -7.40 16.21
C TYR A 98 0.06 -6.03 16.72
N ARG A 99 -0.88 -5.25 17.26
CA ARG A 99 -0.58 -3.91 17.78
C ARG A 99 0.49 -3.96 18.87
N VAL A 100 0.32 -4.85 19.85
CA VAL A 100 1.25 -5.01 20.95
C VAL A 100 2.61 -5.49 20.44
N GLN A 101 2.63 -6.39 19.47
CA GLN A 101 3.88 -6.88 18.86
C GLN A 101 4.63 -5.76 18.11
N ILE A 102 3.92 -4.91 17.37
CA ILE A 102 4.54 -3.75 16.71
C ILE A 102 5.04 -2.75 17.74
N GLU A 103 4.25 -2.39 18.76
CA GLU A 103 4.66 -1.46 19.82
C GLU A 103 5.93 -1.93 20.56
N HIS A 104 6.10 -3.25 20.75
CA HIS A 104 7.31 -3.87 21.34
C HIS A 104 8.47 -4.07 20.34
N ASN A 105 8.38 -3.51 19.14
CA ASN A 105 9.40 -3.62 18.09
C ASN A 105 9.74 -5.07 17.69
N ASN A 106 8.73 -5.95 17.69
CA ASN A 106 8.90 -7.31 17.21
C ASN A 106 9.02 -7.33 15.68
N THR A 107 10.26 -7.32 15.19
CA THR A 107 10.59 -7.30 13.77
C THR A 107 10.05 -8.50 13.00
N ALA A 108 9.94 -9.66 13.63
CA ALA A 108 9.38 -10.84 12.99
C ALA A 108 7.89 -10.64 12.68
N ALA A 109 7.14 -10.03 13.62
CA ALA A 109 5.74 -9.70 13.42
C ALA A 109 5.54 -8.62 12.34
N GLY A 110 6.32 -7.53 12.42
CA GLY A 110 6.27 -6.46 11.42
C GLY A 110 6.69 -6.94 10.02
N GLY A 111 7.71 -7.78 9.94
CA GLY A 111 8.17 -8.41 8.70
C GLY A 111 7.12 -9.34 8.11
N LEU A 112 6.56 -10.26 8.90
CA LEU A 112 5.51 -11.17 8.43
C LEU A 112 4.29 -10.39 7.91
N PHE A 113 3.86 -9.36 8.63
CA PHE A 113 2.73 -8.53 8.24
C PHE A 113 3.01 -7.76 6.94
N GLY A 114 4.16 -7.08 6.88
CA GLY A 114 4.58 -6.33 5.69
C GLY A 114 4.74 -7.22 4.46
N VAL A 115 5.39 -8.38 4.60
CA VAL A 115 5.57 -9.35 3.51
C VAL A 115 4.24 -9.95 3.06
N SER A 116 3.32 -10.23 3.98
CA SER A 116 1.98 -10.72 3.64
C SER A 116 1.21 -9.68 2.82
N ALA A 117 1.22 -8.42 3.24
CA ALA A 117 0.60 -7.32 2.51
C ALA A 117 1.23 -7.11 1.12
N LEU A 118 2.56 -7.25 1.03
CA LEU A 118 3.29 -7.20 -0.24
C LEU A 118 2.90 -8.36 -1.16
N ALA A 119 2.85 -9.58 -0.64
CA ALA A 119 2.52 -10.78 -1.42
C ALA A 119 1.11 -10.69 -2.01
N VAL A 120 0.13 -10.25 -1.23
CA VAL A 120 -1.23 -10.06 -1.76
C VAL A 120 -1.28 -8.90 -2.76
N GLY A 121 -0.54 -7.82 -2.53
CA GLY A 121 -0.39 -6.74 -3.48
C GLY A 121 0.16 -7.22 -4.84
N ILE A 122 1.17 -8.09 -4.83
CA ILE A 122 1.72 -8.70 -6.05
C ILE A 122 0.67 -9.56 -6.76
N ILE A 123 -0.08 -10.39 -6.03
CA ILE A 123 -1.16 -11.20 -6.61
C ILE A 123 -2.21 -10.30 -7.25
N ASN A 124 -2.63 -9.25 -6.55
CA ASN A 124 -3.60 -8.29 -7.06
C ASN A 124 -3.07 -7.55 -8.31
N ALA A 125 -1.78 -7.20 -8.33
CA ALA A 125 -1.14 -6.59 -9.49
C ALA A 125 -1.17 -7.52 -10.71
N ALA A 126 -0.93 -8.82 -10.52
CA ALA A 126 -1.01 -9.82 -11.59
C ALA A 126 -2.45 -10.08 -12.06
N CYS A 127 -3.48 -9.81 -11.26
CA CYS A 127 -4.87 -9.88 -11.69
C CYS A 127 -5.32 -8.67 -12.52
N LEU A 128 -4.57 -7.55 -12.45
CA LEU A 128 -4.84 -6.31 -13.18
C LEU A 128 -4.12 -6.25 -14.53
N SER A 129 -3.21 -7.19 -14.80
CA SER A 129 -2.47 -7.30 -16.07
C SER A 129 -3.24 -8.03 -17.15
#